data_AF-A0A448NR47-F1
#
_entry.id   AF-A0A448NR47-F1
#
_cell.length_a   1.000
_cell.length_b   1.000
_cell.length_c   1.000
_cell.angle_alpha   90.00
_cell.angle_beta   90.00
_cell.angle_gamma   90.00
#
_symmetry.space_group_name_H-M   'P 1'
#
loop_
_entity.id
_entity.type
_entity.pdbx_description
1 polymer ?
#
loop_
_entity_poly.entity_id
_entity_poly.type
_entity_poly.pdbx_seq_one_letter_code
_entity_poly.pdbx_strand_id
1 'polypeptide(L)'
;MRNLILALIFILPLTINAQQNNVPEIDLYMNKANKQRKTGNILLISGGGLIVTGLIVGTSGDGKGFIDANALVGSGIFLLGGLTALTSIPFYISANNNRKKSLKFTPVIGILETKSSLISQNYAMAGIKINF
;
A
#
# COMPACT_ATOMS: atom_id res chain seq x y z
N MET A 1 -8.59 10.64 -34.84
CA MET A 1 -9.54 10.28 -33.76
C MET A 1 -8.96 9.29 -32.74
N ARG A 2 -8.14 8.31 -33.13
CA ARG A 2 -7.50 7.33 -32.21
C ARG A 2 -6.70 7.97 -31.05
N ASN A 3 -6.03 9.09 -31.29
CA ASN A 3 -5.18 9.75 -30.29
C ASN A 3 -5.96 10.59 -29.27
N LEU A 4 -7.21 10.97 -29.56
CA LEU A 4 -8.09 11.69 -28.63
C LEU A 4 -8.75 10.75 -27.60
N ILE A 5 -9.02 9.50 -28.00
CA ILE A 5 -9.59 8.47 -27.12
C ILE A 5 -8.58 8.07 -26.02
N LEU A 6 -7.29 7.99 -26.36
CA LEU A 6 -6.22 7.68 -25.40
C LEU A 6 -6.04 8.79 -24.36
N ALA A 7 -6.19 10.07 -24.74
CA ALA A 7 -6.15 11.18 -23.81
C ALA A 7 -7.34 11.17 -22.83
N LEU A 8 -8.53 10.77 -23.30
CA LEU A 8 -9.74 10.70 -22.48
C LEU A 8 -9.65 9.60 -21.40
N ILE A 9 -9.01 8.46 -21.70
CA ILE A 9 -8.80 7.37 -20.75
C ILE A 9 -7.84 7.77 -19.62
N PHE A 10 -6.88 8.66 -19.89
CA PHE A 10 -5.88 9.10 -18.91
C PHE A 10 -6.41 10.13 -17.89
N ILE A 11 -7.51 10.84 -18.22
CA ILE A 11 -8.07 11.92 -17.39
C ILE A 11 -9.13 11.41 -16.40
N LEU A 12 -9.78 10.27 -16.70
CA LEU A 12 -10.84 9.67 -15.88
C LEU A 12 -10.46 9.28 -14.43
N PRO A 13 -9.22 8.88 -14.06
CA PRO A 13 -8.94 8.50 -12.68
C PRO A 13 -8.79 9.70 -11.72
N LEU A 14 -8.77 10.95 -12.21
CA LEU A 14 -8.49 12.13 -11.38
C LEU A 14 -9.70 12.68 -10.60
N THR A 15 -10.93 12.32 -10.96
CA THR A 15 -12.14 13.01 -10.45
C THR A 15 -12.94 12.25 -9.39
N ILE A 16 -12.48 11.10 -8.88
CA ILE A 16 -13.35 10.18 -8.11
C ILE A 16 -13.35 10.40 -6.57
N ASN A 17 -12.57 11.30 -5.98
CA ASN A 17 -12.44 11.36 -4.50
C ASN A 17 -13.01 12.61 -3.80
N ALA A 18 -14.25 13.00 -4.11
CA ALA A 18 -14.96 14.03 -3.34
C ALA A 18 -16.34 13.55 -2.83
N GLN A 19 -16.38 12.42 -2.11
CA GLN A 19 -17.51 12.09 -1.24
C GLN A 19 -17.06 12.22 0.21
N GLN A 20 -17.39 13.37 0.81
CA GLN A 20 -17.21 13.62 2.23
C GLN A 20 -18.31 12.89 3.01
N ASN A 21 -18.14 11.58 3.18
CA ASN A 21 -18.90 10.84 4.18
C ASN A 21 -18.34 11.20 5.58
N ASN A 22 -19.24 11.37 6.56
CA ASN A 22 -18.92 11.49 7.99
C ASN A 22 -18.37 10.15 8.55
N VAL A 23 -17.27 9.68 7.97
CA VAL A 23 -16.52 8.52 8.44
C VAL A 23 -15.65 8.99 9.60
N PRO A 24 -15.64 8.28 10.75
CA PRO A 24 -14.72 8.58 11.83
C PRO A 24 -13.30 8.72 11.29
N GLU A 25 -12.60 9.79 11.69
CA GLU A 25 -11.27 10.12 11.18
C GLU A 25 -10.27 8.94 11.25
N ILE A 26 -10.44 8.06 12.25
CA ILE A 26 -9.73 6.79 12.42
C ILE A 26 -9.88 5.89 11.18
N ASP A 27 -11.12 5.61 10.81
CA ASP A 27 -11.48 4.70 9.73
C ASP A 27 -11.04 5.26 8.38
N LEU A 28 -11.06 6.60 8.24
CA LEU A 28 -10.53 7.30 7.08
C LEU A 28 -9.03 7.05 6.90
N TYR A 29 -8.22 7.27 7.94
CA TYR A 29 -6.77 7.05 7.86
C TYR A 29 -6.41 5.57 7.76
N MET A 30 -7.16 4.68 8.41
CA MET A 30 -6.95 3.24 8.31
C MET A 30 -7.23 2.74 6.90
N ASN A 31 -8.34 3.16 6.30
CA ASN A 31 -8.69 2.81 4.93
C ASN A 31 -7.65 3.37 3.94
N LYS A 32 -7.19 4.61 4.16
CA LYS A 32 -6.13 5.22 3.34
C LYS A 32 -4.82 4.43 3.43
N ALA A 33 -4.42 4.00 4.63
CA ALA A 33 -3.25 3.16 4.84
C ALA A 33 -3.36 1.83 4.08
N ASN A 34 -4.51 1.16 4.17
CA ASN A 34 -4.76 -0.12 3.50
C ASN A 34 -4.74 0.01 1.97
N LYS A 35 -5.38 1.06 1.42
CA LYS A 35 -5.37 1.33 -0.02
C LYS A 35 -3.95 1.55 -0.54
N GLN A 36 -3.17 2.39 0.12
CA GLN A 36 -1.80 2.69 -0.29
C GLN A 36 -0.90 1.46 -0.18
N ARG A 37 -1.05 0.64 0.87
CA ARG A 37 -0.31 -0.62 0.99
C ARG A 37 -0.66 -1.59 -0.13
N LYS A 38 -1.93 -1.69 -0.50
CA LYS A 38 -2.37 -2.51 -1.64
C LYS A 38 -1.76 -2.01 -2.96
N THR A 39 -1.76 -0.70 -3.19
CA THR A 39 -1.10 -0.10 -4.37
C THR A 39 0.40 -0.39 -4.39
N GLY A 40 1.09 -0.25 -3.25
CA GLY A 40 2.51 -0.59 -3.11
C GLY A 40 2.78 -2.06 -3.44
N ASN A 41 1.94 -2.98 -2.94
CA ASN A 41 2.06 -4.41 -3.25
C ASN A 41 1.89 -4.69 -4.75
N ILE A 42 0.90 -4.05 -5.40
CA ILE A 42 0.67 -4.22 -6.84
C ILE A 42 1.90 -3.78 -7.62
N LEU A 43 2.43 -2.58 -7.34
CA LEU A 43 3.63 -2.05 -8.01
C LEU A 43 4.87 -2.92 -7.80
N LEU A 44 5.04 -3.43 -6.57
CA LEU A 44 6.16 -4.31 -6.23
C LEU A 44 6.06 -5.65 -6.97
N ILE A 45 4.88 -6.27 -6.98
CA ILE A 45 4.65 -7.56 -7.66
C ILE A 45 4.76 -7.40 -9.17
N SER A 46 4.17 -6.35 -9.74
CA SER A 46 4.28 -6.09 -11.19
C SER A 46 5.72 -5.77 -11.59
N GLY A 47 6.43 -4.95 -10.79
CA GLY A 47 7.84 -4.64 -11.03
C GLY A 47 8.73 -5.87 -10.91
N GLY A 48 8.52 -6.70 -9.88
CA GLY A 48 9.21 -7.99 -9.71
C GLY A 48 8.95 -8.95 -10.87
N GLY A 49 7.70 -9.05 -11.33
CA GLY A 49 7.33 -9.87 -12.50
C GLY A 49 8.03 -9.39 -13.77
N LEU A 50 8.12 -8.08 -14.00
CA LEU A 50 8.88 -7.51 -15.12
C LEU A 50 10.37 -7.79 -14.99
N ILE A 51 10.98 -7.66 -13.81
CA ILE A 51 12.38 -8.01 -13.59
C ILE A 51 12.66 -9.47 -14.01
N VAL A 52 11.84 -10.41 -13.53
CA VAL A 52 11.99 -11.83 -13.87
C VAL A 52 11.80 -12.06 -15.38
N THR A 53 10.79 -11.41 -15.97
CA THR A 53 10.53 -11.50 -17.42
C THR A 53 11.69 -10.96 -18.24
N GLY A 54 12.26 -9.82 -17.85
CA GLY A 54 13.40 -9.21 -18.52
C GLY A 54 14.65 -10.09 -18.46
N LEU A 55 14.88 -10.78 -17.35
CA LEU A 55 15.96 -11.77 -17.23
C LEU A 55 15.75 -12.94 -18.19
N ILE A 56 14.56 -13.55 -18.19
CA ILE A 56 14.25 -14.70 -19.07
C ILE A 56 14.40 -14.30 -20.54
N VAL A 57 13.78 -13.19 -20.95
CA VAL A 57 13.87 -12.69 -22.33
C VAL A 57 15.32 -12.37 -22.69
N GLY A 58 16.05 -11.70 -21.81
CA GLY A 58 17.45 -11.33 -22.02
C GLY A 58 18.39 -12.51 -22.25
N THR A 59 18.11 -13.66 -21.63
CA THR A 59 18.93 -14.88 -21.77
C THR A 59 18.45 -15.83 -22.87
N SER A 60 17.30 -15.57 -23.51
CA SER A 60 16.70 -16.46 -24.51
C SER A 60 17.22 -16.22 -25.94
N GLY A 61 18.25 -15.40 -26.12
CA GLY A 61 18.82 -15.12 -27.43
C GLY A 61 19.83 -16.17 -27.91
N ASP A 62 19.88 -16.38 -29.22
CA ASP A 62 20.79 -17.34 -29.87
C ASP A 62 22.23 -16.80 -30.00
N GLY A 63 22.52 -15.59 -29.51
CA GLY A 63 23.85 -14.97 -29.57
C GLY A 63 24.34 -14.65 -30.98
N LYS A 64 23.46 -14.67 -32.00
CA LYS A 64 23.83 -14.44 -33.40
C LYS A 64 23.74 -12.94 -33.74
N GLY A 65 24.89 -12.30 -33.86
CA GLY A 65 25.04 -10.89 -34.25
C GLY A 65 25.95 -10.11 -33.30
N PHE A 66 26.32 -8.88 -33.68
CA PHE A 66 27.12 -7.98 -32.82
C PHE A 66 26.35 -7.50 -31.57
N ILE A 67 25.02 -7.43 -31.65
CA ILE A 67 24.12 -7.11 -30.53
C ILE A 67 22.96 -8.11 -30.57
N ASP A 68 22.74 -8.81 -29.47
CA ASP A 68 21.59 -9.70 -29.31
C ASP A 68 20.33 -8.86 -29.03
N ALA A 69 19.35 -8.94 -29.93
CA ALA A 69 18.10 -8.20 -29.80
C ALA A 69 17.31 -8.59 -28.54
N ASN A 70 17.38 -9.85 -28.13
CA ASN A 70 16.71 -10.35 -26.94
C ASN A 70 17.37 -9.80 -25.68
N ALA A 71 18.71 -9.69 -25.67
CA ALA A 71 19.44 -9.05 -24.57
C ALA A 71 19.06 -7.56 -24.43
N LEU A 72 18.96 -6.83 -25.54
CA LEU A 72 18.53 -5.42 -25.52
C LEU A 72 17.11 -5.26 -24.98
N VAL A 73 16.15 -6.04 -25.50
CA VAL A 73 14.75 -6.00 -25.04
C VAL A 73 14.63 -6.44 -23.57
N GLY A 74 15.31 -7.52 -23.20
CA GLY A 74 15.33 -8.04 -21.83
C GLY A 74 15.86 -7.02 -20.83
N SER A 75 16.93 -6.30 -21.19
CA SER A 75 17.48 -5.21 -20.37
C SER A 75 16.49 -4.07 -20.17
N GLY A 76 15.72 -3.71 -21.21
CA GLY A 76 14.68 -2.68 -21.14
C GLY A 76 13.53 -3.09 -20.22
N ILE A 77 13.06 -4.32 -20.33
CA ILE A 77 12.01 -4.87 -19.45
C ILE A 77 12.49 -4.94 -18.01
N PHE A 78 13.73 -5.38 -17.78
CA PHE A 78 14.34 -5.44 -16.45
C PHE A 78 14.40 -4.06 -15.79
N LEU A 79 14.89 -3.05 -16.52
CA LEU A 79 14.97 -1.67 -16.02
C LEU A 79 13.59 -1.10 -15.73
N LEU A 80 12.61 -1.32 -16.61
CA LEU A 80 11.23 -0.91 -16.38
C LEU A 80 10.64 -1.57 -15.13
N GLY A 81 10.92 -2.85 -14.93
CA GLY A 81 10.52 -3.58 -13.72
C GLY A 81 11.15 -2.99 -12.45
N GLY A 82 12.44 -2.69 -12.50
CA GLY A 82 13.17 -2.03 -11.42
C GLY A 82 12.58 -0.68 -11.05
N LEU A 83 12.36 0.20 -12.03
CA LEU A 83 11.73 1.50 -11.82
C LEU A 83 10.32 1.36 -11.23
N THR A 84 9.52 0.45 -11.76
CA THR A 84 8.16 0.19 -11.26
C THR A 84 8.20 -0.26 -9.79
N ALA A 85 9.09 -1.19 -9.43
CA ALA A 85 9.26 -1.64 -8.05
C ALA A 85 9.70 -0.49 -7.13
N LEU A 86 10.61 0.38 -7.56
CA LEU A 86 11.06 1.54 -6.78
C LEU A 86 9.93 2.54 -6.52
N THR A 87 9.02 2.73 -7.48
CA THR A 87 7.84 3.61 -7.28
C THR A 87 6.90 3.12 -6.18
N SER A 88 6.99 1.85 -5.75
CA SER A 88 6.18 1.34 -4.64
C SER A 88 6.58 1.91 -3.27
N ILE A 89 7.83 2.36 -3.11
CA ILE A 89 8.39 2.84 -1.84
C ILE A 89 7.58 4.01 -1.23
N PRO A 90 7.29 5.12 -1.94
CA PRO A 90 6.49 6.20 -1.38
C PRO A 90 5.09 5.76 -0.94
N PHE A 91 4.50 4.76 -1.59
CA PHE A 91 3.20 4.20 -1.16
C PHE A 91 3.32 3.47 0.18
N TYR A 92 4.37 2.70 0.41
CA TYR A 92 4.60 2.05 1.71
C TYR A 92 4.87 3.07 2.82
N ILE A 93 5.65 4.12 2.54
CA ILE A 93 5.90 5.20 3.49
C ILE A 93 4.59 5.91 3.86
N SER A 94 3.79 6.28 2.85
CA SER A 94 2.51 6.94 3.08
C SER A 94 1.54 6.03 3.84
N ALA A 95 1.51 4.73 3.52
CA ALA A 95 0.68 3.76 4.21
C ALA A 95 1.03 3.66 5.70
N ASN A 96 2.32 3.62 6.03
CA ASN A 96 2.79 3.59 7.40
C ASN A 96 2.41 4.87 8.17
N ASN A 97 2.59 6.03 7.54
CA ASN A 97 2.22 7.30 8.15
C ASN A 97 0.70 7.38 8.43
N ASN A 98 -0.13 6.94 7.48
CA ASN A 98 -1.58 6.91 7.67
C ASN A 98 -1.99 5.89 8.75
N ARG A 99 -1.32 4.74 8.84
CA ARG A 99 -1.55 3.77 9.92
C ARG A 99 -1.22 4.35 11.29
N LYS A 100 -0.16 5.15 11.40
CA LYS A 100 0.14 5.85 12.67
C LYS A 100 -0.94 6.86 13.03
N LYS A 101 -1.49 7.57 12.05
CA LYS A 101 -2.59 8.52 12.26
C LYS A 101 -3.91 7.86 12.64
N SER A 102 -4.14 6.62 12.21
CA SER A 102 -5.33 5.87 12.61
C SER A 102 -5.24 5.31 14.03
N LEU A 103 -4.08 5.30 14.67
CA LEU A 103 -3.98 4.86 16.06
C LEU A 103 -4.52 5.95 16.99
N LYS A 104 -5.67 5.68 17.64
CA LYS A 104 -6.14 6.50 18.76
C LYS A 104 -5.80 5.82 20.07
N PHE A 105 -5.04 6.54 20.90
CA PHE A 105 -4.85 6.22 22.30
C PHE A 105 -5.94 6.96 23.08
N THR A 106 -6.90 6.21 23.61
CA THR A 106 -7.92 6.79 24.48
C THR A 106 -7.59 6.38 25.92
N PRO A 107 -7.36 7.34 26.84
CA PRO A 107 -7.26 7.00 28.25
C PRO A 107 -8.60 6.41 28.69
N VAL A 108 -8.55 5.21 29.27
CA VAL A 108 -9.71 4.55 29.86
C VAL A 108 -9.52 4.57 31.36
N ILE A 109 -10.48 5.22 32.01
CA ILE A 109 -10.69 5.18 33.45
C ILE A 109 -11.92 4.30 33.67
N GLY A 110 -11.75 3.27 34.49
CA GLY A 110 -12.81 2.31 34.80
C GLY A 110 -12.71 1.85 36.25
N ILE A 111 -13.85 1.52 36.83
CA ILE A 111 -13.91 0.85 38.13
C ILE A 111 -14.11 -0.63 37.85
N LEU A 112 -13.16 -1.46 38.30
CA LEU A 112 -13.35 -2.91 38.27
C LEU A 112 -14.05 -3.32 39.56
N GLU A 113 -15.30 -3.74 39.45
CA GLU A 113 -16.01 -4.44 40.52
C GLU A 113 -15.59 -5.91 40.51
N THR A 114 -14.62 -6.26 41.36
CA THR A 114 -14.27 -7.66 41.57
C THR A 114 -15.18 -8.23 42.66
N LYS A 115 -16.22 -8.97 42.27
CA LYS A 115 -16.99 -9.81 43.20
C LYS A 115 -16.17 -11.05 43.57
N SER A 116 -15.43 -10.97 44.67
CA SER A 116 -14.98 -12.15 45.41
C SER A 116 -16.08 -12.59 46.38
N SER A 117 -16.25 -13.89 46.61
CA SER A 117 -17.37 -14.47 47.38
C SER A 117 -17.49 -14.03 48.84
N LEU A 118 -16.50 -13.28 49.36
CA LEU A 118 -16.43 -12.87 50.76
C LEU A 118 -16.17 -11.37 50.97
N ILE A 119 -15.68 -10.61 49.97
CA ILE A 119 -15.37 -9.18 50.10
C ILE A 119 -15.55 -8.49 48.73
N SER A 120 -16.37 -7.43 48.69
CA SER A 120 -16.49 -6.54 47.52
C SER A 120 -15.47 -5.42 47.65
N GLN A 121 -14.45 -5.40 46.78
CA GLN A 121 -13.50 -4.29 46.72
C GLN A 121 -13.58 -3.61 45.36
N ASN A 122 -13.67 -2.28 45.36
CA ASN A 122 -13.67 -1.45 44.17
C ASN A 122 -12.26 -0.99 43.89
N TYR A 123 -11.69 -1.40 42.75
CA TYR A 123 -10.39 -0.92 42.31
C TYR A 123 -10.57 0.12 41.20
N ALA A 124 -10.01 1.32 41.40
CA ALA A 124 -9.86 2.29 40.33
C ALA A 124 -8.76 1.80 39.38
N MET A 125 -9.10 1.63 38.11
CA MET A 125 -8.14 1.27 37.07
C MET A 125 -7.99 2.44 36.09
N ALA A 126 -6.75 2.81 35.81
CA ALA A 126 -6.39 3.72 34.74
C ALA A 126 -5.53 2.96 33.73
N GLY A 127 -5.93 3.00 32.47
CA GLY A 127 -5.23 2.33 31.38
C GLY A 127 -5.36 3.08 30.06
N ILE A 128 -4.69 2.60 29.03
CA ILE A 128 -4.80 3.15 27.67
C ILE A 128 -5.49 2.09 26.82
N LYS A 129 -6.68 2.41 26.30
CA LYS A 129 -7.34 1.57 25.29
C LYS A 129 -6.76 1.93 23.92
N ILE A 130 -6.19 0.92 23.29
CA ILE A 130 -5.71 0.99 21.91
C ILE A 130 -6.83 0.39 21.05
N ASN A 131 -7.44 1.20 20.19
CA ASN A 131 -8.37 0.70 19.18
C ASN A 131 -7.56 0.46 17.89
N PHE A 132 -7.69 -0.72 17.31
CA PHE A 132 -7.08 -1.12 16.03
C PHE A 132 -8.15 -1.30 14.97
#